data_AF-A0A9E4BG63-F1
#
_entry.id   AF-A0A9E4BG63-F1
#
_cell.length_a   1.000
_cell.length_b   1.000
_cell.length_c   1.000
_cell.angle_alpha   90.00
_cell.angle_beta   90.00
_cell.angle_gamma   90.00
#
_symmetry.space_group_name_H-M   'P 1'
#
loop_
_entity.id
_entity.type
_entity.pdbx_description
1 polymer ?
#
loop_
_entity_poly.entity_id
_entity_poly.type
_entity_poly.pdbx_seq_one_letter_code
_entity_poly.pdbx_strand_id
1 'polypeptide(L)'
;MTQNAPMLHDSSPKNKTALEYPLIVRWSEEDQAFIGSCPGIIGPCCHGQDRGHVLRQLVQIVNDWLADEEATESGVAPSWATEQETTA
;
A
#
# COMPACT_ATOMS: atom_id res chain seq x y z
N MET A 1 9.33 22.76 42.45
CA MET A 1 8.12 22.89 41.62
C MET A 1 8.40 22.15 40.33
N THR A 2 7.80 20.96 40.16
CA THR A 2 8.02 20.06 39.01
C THR A 2 7.64 20.77 37.72
N GLN A 3 8.58 20.93 36.80
CA GLN A 3 8.27 21.29 35.42
C GLN A 3 8.16 20.00 34.62
N ASN A 4 6.93 19.74 34.18
CA ASN A 4 6.53 18.65 33.30
C ASN A 4 7.45 18.58 32.08
N ALA A 5 8.00 17.39 31.81
CA ALA A 5 8.53 17.06 30.51
C ALA A 5 7.36 17.10 29.50
N PRO A 6 7.47 17.82 28.36
CA PRO A 6 6.47 17.68 27.32
C PRO A 6 6.52 16.24 26.82
N MET A 7 5.39 15.55 26.96
CA MET A 7 5.20 14.24 26.37
C MET A 7 5.48 14.39 24.88
N LEU A 8 6.51 13.68 24.41
CA LEU A 8 6.73 13.43 23.00
C LEU A 8 5.45 12.80 22.46
N HIS A 9 4.59 13.60 21.85
CA HIS A 9 3.65 13.08 20.88
C HIS A 9 4.51 12.66 19.68
N ASP A 10 4.91 11.39 19.70
CA ASP A 10 5.39 10.67 18.53
C ASP A 10 4.24 10.59 17.53
N SER A 11 3.88 11.72 16.95
CA SER A 11 3.15 11.78 15.69
C SER A 11 4.17 11.47 14.60
N SER A 12 4.76 10.27 14.68
CA SER A 12 5.45 9.69 13.55
C SER A 12 4.38 9.45 12.49
N PRO A 13 4.53 9.95 11.26
CA PRO A 13 3.58 9.65 10.20
C PRO A 13 3.58 8.13 10.04
N LYS A 14 2.43 7.50 10.33
CA LYS A 14 2.21 6.09 10.05
C LYS A 14 2.12 5.95 8.54
N ASN A 15 3.25 5.98 7.84
CA ASN A 15 3.26 5.61 6.43
C ASN A 15 2.95 4.11 6.41
N LYS A 16 1.74 3.76 5.98
CA LYS A 16 1.34 2.37 5.90
C LYS A 16 2.24 1.74 4.84
N THR A 17 3.05 0.75 5.20
CA THR A 17 3.92 0.06 4.24
C THR A 17 3.47 -1.37 4.01
N ALA A 18 3.79 -1.91 2.83
CA ALA A 18 3.46 -3.30 2.50
C ALA A 18 4.01 -4.34 3.50
N LEU A 19 5.01 -3.98 4.30
CA LEU A 19 5.60 -4.81 5.34
C LEU A 19 4.69 -5.00 6.57
N GLU A 20 3.72 -4.12 6.77
CA GLU A 20 2.72 -4.25 7.83
C GLU A 20 1.63 -5.28 7.50
N TYR A 21 1.59 -5.73 6.24
CA TYR A 21 0.62 -6.71 5.76
C TYR A 21 1.25 -8.11 5.64
N PRO A 22 0.45 -9.18 5.83
CA PRO A 22 0.94 -10.55 5.70
C PRO A 22 1.19 -10.90 4.23
N LEU A 23 2.42 -10.71 3.77
CA LEU A 23 2.87 -11.11 2.43
C LEU A 23 3.20 -12.61 2.41
N ILE A 24 2.46 -13.39 1.63
CA ILE A 24 2.61 -14.84 1.55
C ILE A 24 3.08 -15.21 0.15
N VAL A 25 4.22 -15.91 0.06
CA VAL A 25 4.72 -16.48 -1.20
C VAL A 25 4.73 -17.99 -1.07
N ARG A 26 3.98 -18.68 -1.94
CA ARG A 26 3.83 -20.14 -1.95
C ARG A 26 4.28 -20.69 -3.29
N TRP A 27 4.83 -21.89 -3.31
CA TRP A 27 5.12 -22.59 -4.56
C TRP A 27 3.86 -23.32 -5.01
N SER A 28 3.48 -23.18 -6.29
CA SER A 28 2.46 -23.97 -6.95
C SER A 28 3.14 -25.01 -7.82
N GLU A 29 2.92 -26.30 -7.52
CA GLU A 29 3.42 -27.38 -8.37
C GLU A 29 2.68 -27.47 -9.71
N GLU A 30 1.40 -27.07 -9.75
CA GLU A 30 0.58 -27.05 -10.97
C GLU A 30 1.11 -26.03 -11.99
N ASP A 31 1.44 -24.83 -11.51
CA ASP A 31 1.95 -23.74 -12.35
C ASP A 31 3.48 -23.72 -12.49
N GLN A 32 4.19 -24.58 -11.73
CA GLN A 32 5.66 -24.56 -11.61
C GLN A 32 6.20 -23.14 -11.33
N ALA A 33 5.52 -22.41 -10.44
CA ALA A 33 5.82 -21.01 -10.14
C ALA A 33 5.54 -20.65 -8.67
N PHE A 34 6.26 -19.65 -8.17
CA PHE A 34 5.96 -18.99 -6.91
C PHE A 34 4.78 -18.03 -7.09
N ILE A 35 3.72 -18.26 -6.34
CA ILE A 35 2.52 -17.42 -6.27
C ILE A 35 2.60 -16.53 -5.02
N GLY A 36 2.60 -15.22 -5.23
CA GLY A 36 2.50 -14.19 -4.21
C GLY A 36 1.05 -13.78 -3.97
N SER A 37 0.63 -13.75 -2.70
CA SER A 37 -0.70 -13.35 -2.27
C SER A 37 -0.64 -12.56 -0.96
N CYS A 38 -1.53 -11.57 -0.83
CA CYS A 38 -1.64 -10.72 0.37
C CYS A 38 -3.09 -10.77 0.90
N PRO A 39 -3.44 -11.79 1.71
CA PRO A 39 -4.80 -11.88 2.27
C PRO A 39 -5.11 -10.64 3.10
N GLY A 40 -6.05 -9.82 2.61
CA GLY A 40 -6.47 -8.57 3.25
C GLY A 40 -6.47 -7.35 2.32
N ILE A 41 -5.61 -7.33 1.30
CA ILE A 41 -5.59 -6.25 0.28
C ILE A 41 -5.81 -6.83 -1.11
N ILE A 42 -4.98 -7.80 -1.51
CA ILE A 42 -4.95 -8.33 -2.88
C ILE A 42 -4.83 -9.85 -2.84
N GLY A 43 -5.64 -10.53 -3.66
CA GLY A 43 -5.60 -11.98 -3.84
C GLY A 43 -4.28 -12.49 -4.44
N PRO A 44 -4.26 -13.64 -5.11
CA PRO A 44 -3.07 -14.05 -5.87
C PRO A 44 -2.86 -13.06 -7.02
N CYS A 45 -1.85 -12.19 -6.92
CA CYS A 45 -1.55 -11.21 -7.98
C CYS A 45 -0.35 -11.58 -8.84
N CYS A 46 0.56 -12.35 -8.26
CA CYS A 46 1.95 -12.29 -8.65
C CYS A 46 2.50 -13.69 -8.78
N HIS A 47 3.17 -13.97 -9.89
CA HIS A 47 3.61 -15.30 -10.26
C HIS A 47 4.99 -15.21 -10.92
N GLY A 48 5.90 -16.12 -10.58
CA GLY A 48 7.25 -16.11 -11.13
C GLY A 48 8.11 -17.27 -10.66
N GLN A 49 9.22 -17.53 -11.35
CA GLN A 49 10.12 -18.63 -11.03
C GLN A 49 11.13 -18.30 -9.92
N ASP A 50 11.25 -17.02 -9.55
CA ASP A 50 12.12 -16.58 -8.46
C ASP A 50 11.30 -16.03 -7.29
N ARG A 51 11.46 -16.64 -6.12
CA ARG A 51 10.76 -16.24 -4.90
C ARG A 51 11.04 -14.79 -4.52
N GLY A 52 12.28 -14.34 -4.64
CA GLY A 52 12.70 -12.98 -4.26
C GLY A 52 12.09 -11.93 -5.17
N HIS A 53 12.04 -12.20 -6.46
CA HIS A 53 11.41 -11.36 -7.47
C HIS A 53 9.90 -11.24 -7.23
N VAL A 54 9.20 -12.36 -6.98
CA VAL A 54 7.76 -12.35 -6.66
C VAL A 54 7.47 -11.53 -5.40
N LEU A 55 8.29 -11.67 -4.36
CA LEU A 55 8.11 -10.90 -3.13
C LEU A 55 8.35 -9.40 -3.35
N ARG A 56 9.39 -9.01 -4.09
CA ARG A 56 9.67 -7.59 -4.40
C ARG A 56 8.53 -6.95 -5.18
N GLN A 57 8.01 -7.66 -6.19
CA GLN A 57 6.85 -7.18 -6.95
C GLN A 57 5.61 -7.03 -6.06
N LEU A 58 5.34 -8.02 -5.22
CA LEU A 58 4.21 -7.98 -4.28
C LEU A 58 4.30 -6.78 -3.32
N VAL A 59 5.48 -6.51 -2.76
CA VAL A 59 5.75 -5.32 -1.92
C VAL A 59 5.47 -4.03 -2.70
N GLN A 60 5.99 -3.92 -3.92
CA GLN A 60 5.82 -2.72 -4.74
C GLN A 60 4.35 -2.46 -5.08
N ILE A 61 3.61 -3.51 -5.45
CA ILE A 61 2.18 -3.41 -5.74
C ILE A 61 1.44 -2.96 -4.48
N VAL A 62 1.59 -3.63 -3.35
CA VAL A 62 0.89 -3.23 -2.12
C VAL A 62 1.26 -1.80 -1.71
N ASN A 63 2.50 -1.39 -1.89
CA ASN A 63 2.93 -0.02 -1.58
C ASN A 63 2.27 1.02 -2.51
N ASP A 64 2.09 0.70 -3.79
CA ASP A 64 1.36 1.53 -4.76
C ASP A 64 -0.10 1.70 -4.33
N TRP A 65 -0.75 0.59 -3.97
CA TRP A 65 -2.13 0.60 -3.45
C TRP A 65 -2.29 1.43 -2.18
N LEU A 66 -1.32 1.40 -1.26
CA LEU A 66 -1.35 2.21 -0.04
C LEU A 66 -1.10 3.70 -0.31
N ALA A 67 -0.35 4.03 -1.36
CA ALA A 67 -0.11 5.41 -1.77
C ALA A 67 -1.37 6.08 -2.33
N ASP A 68 -2.21 5.33 -3.06
CA ASP A 68 -3.51 5.83 -3.54
C ASP A 68 -4.48 6.18 -2.39
N GLU A 69 -4.44 5.49 -1.26
CA GLU A 69 -5.29 5.82 -0.10
C GLU A 69 -4.91 7.16 0.54
N GLU A 70 -3.61 7.52 0.58
CA GLU A 70 -3.16 8.83 1.08
C GLU A 70 -3.60 9.99 0.17
N ALA A 71 -3.83 9.75 -1.12
CA ALA A 71 -4.30 10.78 -2.03
C ALA A 71 -5.74 11.24 -1.74
N THR A 72 -6.54 10.45 -1.01
CA THR A 72 -7.93 10.79 -0.67
C THR A 72 -8.07 11.46 0.70
N GLU A 73 -7.11 11.28 1.61
CA GLU A 73 -7.13 11.94 2.94
C GLU A 73 -6.64 13.40 2.89
N SER A 74 -6.05 13.83 1.78
CA SER A 74 -5.85 15.25 1.48
C SER A 74 -6.98 15.71 0.57
N GLY A 75 -7.82 16.65 1.02
CA GLY A 75 -8.95 17.21 0.27
C GLY A 75 -8.56 18.01 -0.98
N VAL A 76 -7.78 17.42 -1.87
CA VAL A 76 -7.50 17.90 -3.21
C VAL A 76 -8.45 17.15 -4.14
N ALA A 77 -9.49 17.86 -4.57
CA ALA A 77 -10.27 17.40 -5.71
C ALA A 77 -9.31 17.21 -6.90
N PRO A 78 -9.40 16.11 -7.65
CA PRO A 78 -8.55 15.90 -8.81
C PRO A 78 -8.82 17.01 -9.84
N SER A 79 -7.78 17.47 -10.54
CA SER A 79 -7.82 18.64 -11.44
C SER A 79 -8.85 18.56 -12.57
N TRP A 80 -9.45 17.39 -12.84
CA TRP A 80 -10.53 17.23 -13.80
C TRP A 80 -11.92 17.62 -13.26
N ALA A 81 -12.06 17.85 -11.95
CA ALA A 81 -13.33 18.17 -11.29
C ALA A 81 -13.74 19.66 -11.36
N THR A 82 -12.94 20.54 -11.98
CA THR A 82 -13.22 22.00 -12.06
C THR A 82 -13.85 22.44 -13.38
N GLU A 83 -14.01 21.58 -14.38
CA GLU A 83 -14.46 22.01 -15.71
C GLU A 83 -15.65 21.20 -16.22
N GLN A 84 -16.81 21.34 -15.57
CA GLN A 84 -18.09 21.22 -16.25
C GLN A 84 -19.06 22.23 -15.62
N GLU A 85 -19.87 22.87 -16.45
CA GLU A 85 -20.95 23.81 -16.13
C GLU A 85 -20.57 25.31 -16.04
N THR A 86 -20.43 25.94 -17.21
CA THR A 86 -21.14 27.20 -17.45
C THR A 86 -21.78 27.16 -18.83
N THR A 87 -23.03 26.71 -18.87
CA THR A 87 -23.94 27.01 -19.98
C THR A 87 -24.43 28.44 -19.77
N ALA A 88 -24.10 29.32 -20.71
CA ALA A 88 -24.74 30.62 -20.89
C ALA A 88 -24.72 30.97 -22.39
#